data_AF-A0A7C3CJD1-F1
#
_entry.id   AF-A0A7C3CJD1-F1
#
_cell.length_a   1.000
_cell.length_b   1.000
_cell.length_c   1.000
_cell.angle_alpha   90.00
_cell.angle_beta   90.00
_cell.angle_gamma   90.00
#
_symmetry.space_group_name_H-M   'P 1'
#
loop_
_entity.id
_entity.type
_entity.pdbx_description
1 polymer ?
#
loop_
_entity_poly.entity_id
_entity_poly.type
_entity_poly.pdbx_seq_one_letter_code
_entity_poly.pdbx_strand_id
1 'polypeptide(L)'
;EQSEDFIKRQKQEVQNRAIGADVIITTAQVRGRKAPVLVEKDTVEKMQWGSVIIDLAASTGGNCALTKDGETYVHNGVIIIGDSGLARKMPRDASTLFSNNVMNFLKLMFNKENELAVDLENEILKSALV
;
A
#
# COMPACT_ATOMS: atom_id res chain seq x y z
N GLU A 1 -21.88 -13.72 8.22
CA GLU A 1 -20.44 -14.00 8.31
C GLU A 1 -20.08 -15.08 7.30
N GLN A 2 -18.88 -15.02 6.71
CA GLN A 2 -18.39 -16.08 5.82
C GLN A 2 -18.00 -17.31 6.66
N SER A 3 -18.24 -18.53 6.16
CA SER A 3 -17.85 -19.75 6.87
C SER A 3 -16.34 -19.92 6.94
N GLU A 4 -15.84 -20.57 7.99
CA GLU A 4 -14.40 -20.85 8.14
C GLU A 4 -13.83 -21.62 6.94
N ASP A 5 -14.58 -22.57 6.41
CA ASP A 5 -14.24 -23.32 5.20
C ASP A 5 -14.09 -22.42 3.97
N PHE A 6 -14.94 -21.40 3.83
CA PHE A 6 -14.85 -20.46 2.72
C PHE A 6 -13.58 -19.63 2.80
N ILE A 7 -13.26 -19.07 3.97
CA ILE A 7 -12.05 -18.27 4.21
C ILE A 7 -10.80 -19.11 3.97
N LYS A 8 -10.79 -20.35 4.45
CA LYS A 8 -9.66 -21.29 4.26
C LYS A 8 -9.44 -21.60 2.79
N ARG A 9 -10.50 -21.91 2.04
CA ARG A 9 -10.41 -22.16 0.59
C ARG A 9 -9.93 -20.92 -0.17
N GLN A 10 -10.48 -19.75 0.16
CA GLN A 10 -10.06 -18.49 -0.45
C GLN A 10 -8.57 -18.23 -0.22
N LYS A 11 -8.08 -18.42 1.00
CA LYS A 11 -6.66 -18.26 1.34
C LYS A 11 -5.78 -19.24 0.55
N GLN A 12 -6.20 -20.49 0.43
CA GLN A 12 -5.48 -21.51 -0.34
C GLN A 12 -5.39 -21.14 -1.83
N GLU A 13 -6.49 -20.66 -2.42
CA GLU A 13 -6.51 -20.23 -3.82
C GLU A 13 -5.56 -19.05 -4.07
N VAL A 14 -5.44 -18.12 -3.12
CA VAL A 14 -4.45 -17.04 -3.20
C VAL A 14 -3.02 -17.61 -3.22
N GLN A 15 -2.71 -18.58 -2.34
CA GLN A 15 -1.38 -19.20 -2.33
C GLN A 15 -1.10 -19.95 -3.65
N ASN A 16 -2.08 -20.72 -4.17
CA ASN A 16 -1.93 -21.46 -5.42
C ASN A 16 -1.61 -20.51 -6.60
N ARG A 17 -2.30 -19.37 -6.68
CA ARG A 17 -2.04 -18.35 -7.71
C ARG A 17 -0.69 -17.66 -7.51
N ALA A 18 -0.30 -17.37 -6.28
CA ALA A 18 0.97 -16.74 -5.97
C ALA A 18 2.17 -17.63 -6.37
N ILE A 19 2.09 -18.95 -6.15
CA ILE A 19 3.15 -19.90 -6.55
C ILE A 19 3.41 -19.85 -8.05
N GLY A 20 2.37 -19.75 -8.87
CA GLY A 20 2.46 -19.71 -10.33
C GLY A 20 2.75 -18.34 -10.93
N ALA A 21 2.91 -17.29 -10.11
CA ALA A 21 3.12 -15.93 -10.59
C ALA A 21 4.61 -15.58 -10.73
N ASP A 22 4.95 -14.93 -11.85
CA ASP A 22 6.28 -14.36 -12.04
C ASP A 22 6.46 -13.06 -11.26
N VAL A 23 5.40 -12.25 -11.15
CA VAL A 23 5.42 -10.99 -10.41
C VAL A 23 4.17 -10.87 -9.54
N ILE A 24 4.37 -10.52 -8.26
CA ILE A 24 3.30 -10.21 -7.31
C ILE A 24 3.47 -8.79 -6.81
N ILE A 25 2.40 -8.01 -6.82
CA ILE A 25 2.35 -6.67 -6.22
C ILE A 25 1.30 -6.69 -5.11
N THR A 26 1.70 -6.43 -3.87
CA THR A 26 0.80 -6.39 -2.72
C THR A 26 0.59 -4.97 -2.22
N THR A 27 -0.67 -4.60 -1.98
CA THR A 27 -1.08 -3.23 -1.65
C THR A 27 -2.06 -3.14 -0.49
N ALA A 28 -2.36 -4.26 0.16
CA ALA A 28 -3.40 -4.33 1.18
C ALA A 28 -2.93 -3.65 2.48
N GLN A 29 -3.48 -2.47 2.74
CA GLN A 29 -3.18 -1.68 3.92
C GLN A 29 -4.46 -1.32 4.67
N VAL A 30 -4.45 -1.50 5.99
CA VAL A 30 -5.55 -1.13 6.87
C VAL A 30 -5.08 -0.04 7.82
N ARG A 31 -5.73 1.12 7.80
CA ARG A 31 -5.35 2.27 8.61
C ARG A 31 -5.30 1.90 10.11
N GLY A 32 -4.17 2.19 10.76
CA GLY A 32 -3.97 1.95 12.19
C GLY A 32 -3.76 0.49 12.59
N ARG A 33 -3.65 -0.44 11.64
CA ARG A 33 -3.40 -1.86 11.90
C ARG A 33 -2.19 -2.38 11.11
N LYS A 34 -1.62 -3.48 11.57
CA LYS A 34 -0.58 -4.20 10.84
C LYS A 34 -1.14 -4.66 9.50
N ALA A 35 -0.32 -4.60 8.45
CA ALA A 35 -0.63 -5.20 7.16
C ALA A 35 -0.94 -6.70 7.34
N PRO A 36 -2.02 -7.23 6.73
CA PRO A 36 -2.32 -8.65 6.78
C PRO A 36 -1.30 -9.42 5.93
N VAL A 37 -0.81 -10.54 6.45
CA VAL A 37 0.05 -11.44 5.67
C VAL A 37 -0.83 -12.21 4.67
N LEU A 38 -0.63 -11.95 3.38
CA LEU A 38 -1.35 -12.54 2.26
C LEU A 38 -0.48 -13.52 1.49
N VAL A 39 0.83 -13.29 1.41
CA VAL A 39 1.80 -14.20 0.80
C VAL A 39 2.61 -14.83 1.92
N GLU A 40 2.38 -16.12 2.14
CA GLU A 40 3.05 -16.88 3.20
C GLU A 40 4.48 -17.26 2.81
N LYS A 41 5.32 -17.52 3.80
CA LYS A 41 6.71 -17.94 3.56
C LYS A 41 6.79 -19.19 2.67
N ASP A 42 6.01 -20.22 2.99
CA ASP A 42 5.94 -21.47 2.23
C ASP A 42 5.49 -21.27 0.77
N THR A 43 4.75 -20.20 0.50
CA THR A 43 4.33 -19.82 -0.85
C THR A 43 5.50 -19.23 -1.61
N VAL A 44 6.25 -18.30 -0.99
CA VAL A 44 7.47 -17.73 -1.60
C VAL A 44 8.51 -18.82 -1.89
N GLU A 45 8.68 -19.79 -0.98
CA GLU A 45 9.61 -20.91 -1.16
C GLU A 45 9.28 -21.80 -2.38
N LYS A 46 8.02 -21.80 -2.82
CA LYS A 46 7.54 -22.61 -3.96
C LYS A 46 7.46 -21.83 -5.28
N MET A 47 7.67 -20.52 -5.26
CA MET A 47 7.68 -19.69 -6.47
C MET A 47 8.87 -20.06 -7.37
N GLN A 48 8.74 -19.72 -8.66
CA GLN A 48 9.83 -19.90 -9.61
C GLN A 48 11.01 -18.98 -9.28
N TRP A 49 12.23 -19.45 -9.57
CA TRP A 49 13.43 -18.63 -9.42
C TRP A 49 13.40 -17.48 -10.43
N GLY A 50 13.74 -16.28 -9.97
CA GLY A 50 13.63 -15.05 -10.74
C GLY A 50 12.29 -14.32 -10.57
N SER A 51 11.29 -14.94 -9.92
CA SER A 51 10.05 -14.23 -9.58
C SER A 51 10.30 -13.02 -8.69
N VAL A 52 9.41 -12.04 -8.74
CA VAL A 52 9.52 -10.77 -8.01
C VAL A 52 8.28 -10.51 -7.16
N ILE A 53 8.48 -10.14 -5.90
CA ILE A 53 7.44 -9.63 -5.01
C ILE A 53 7.71 -8.16 -4.72
N ILE A 54 6.74 -7.29 -4.98
CA ILE A 54 6.76 -5.87 -4.66
C ILE A 54 5.69 -5.61 -3.60
N ASP A 55 6.13 -5.30 -2.37
CA ASP A 55 5.24 -5.07 -1.24
C ASP A 55 5.17 -3.59 -0.87
N LEU A 56 4.04 -2.96 -1.21
CA LEU A 56 3.79 -1.54 -0.93
C LEU A 56 3.39 -1.29 0.53
N ALA A 57 3.05 -2.33 1.30
CA ALA A 57 2.64 -2.22 2.70
C ALA A 57 3.77 -2.50 3.71
N ALA A 58 5.03 -2.55 3.23
CA ALA A 58 6.22 -2.90 3.99
C ALA A 58 6.37 -2.14 5.32
N SER A 59 6.13 -0.82 5.33
CA SER A 59 6.28 0.03 6.52
C SER A 59 5.25 -0.25 7.63
N THR A 60 4.21 -1.03 7.33
CA THR A 60 3.18 -1.46 8.28
C THR A 60 3.24 -2.96 8.58
N GLY A 61 4.36 -3.60 8.25
CA GLY A 61 4.63 -5.01 8.51
C GLY A 61 4.58 -5.92 7.28
N GLY A 62 4.20 -5.39 6.11
CA GLY A 62 4.18 -6.13 4.85
C GLY A 62 3.01 -7.10 4.67
N ASN A 63 2.60 -7.31 3.42
CA ASN A 63 1.70 -8.39 3.02
C ASN A 63 2.42 -9.69 2.67
N CYS A 64 3.72 -9.66 2.42
CA CYS A 64 4.54 -10.86 2.30
C CYS A 64 5.23 -11.16 3.64
N ALA A 65 5.16 -12.41 4.09
CA ALA A 65 5.72 -12.86 5.36
C ALA A 65 7.25 -12.62 5.48
N LEU A 66 7.92 -12.47 4.34
CA LEU A 66 9.35 -12.24 4.22
C LEU A 66 9.70 -10.78 3.93
N THR A 67 8.73 -9.87 3.84
CA THR A 67 9.03 -8.46 3.58
C THR A 67 9.90 -7.86 4.68
N LYS A 68 10.92 -7.12 4.26
CA LYS A 68 11.73 -6.25 5.10
C LYS A 68 11.57 -4.81 4.61
N ASP A 69 11.18 -3.92 5.51
CA ASP A 69 10.91 -2.53 5.15
C ASP A 69 12.16 -1.81 4.68
N GLY A 70 12.07 -1.17 3.51
CA GLY A 70 13.16 -0.43 2.87
C GLY A 70 14.24 -1.30 2.21
N GLU A 71 14.08 -2.62 2.17
CA GLU A 71 15.08 -3.53 1.60
C GLU A 71 14.63 -4.14 0.27
N THR A 72 15.62 -4.38 -0.60
CA THR A 72 15.49 -5.27 -1.77
C THR A 72 16.51 -6.38 -1.62
N TYR A 73 16.04 -7.63 -1.58
CA TYR A 73 16.93 -8.77 -1.39
C TYR A 73 16.37 -10.04 -2.06
N VAL A 74 17.22 -11.07 -2.18
CA VAL A 74 16.83 -12.35 -2.78
C VAL A 74 16.64 -13.40 -1.69
N HIS A 75 15.51 -14.12 -1.74
CA HIS A 75 15.20 -15.26 -0.88
C HIS A 75 14.80 -16.46 -1.72
N ASN A 76 15.55 -17.57 -1.64
CA ASN A 76 15.29 -18.79 -2.41
C ASN A 76 15.07 -18.54 -3.92
N GLY A 77 15.87 -17.65 -4.53
CA GLY A 77 15.73 -17.28 -5.93
C GLY A 77 14.64 -16.26 -6.24
N VAL A 78 13.77 -15.90 -5.29
CA VAL A 78 12.73 -14.87 -5.44
C VAL A 78 13.26 -13.51 -4.98
N ILE A 79 13.06 -12.47 -5.78
CA ILE A 79 13.43 -11.09 -5.45
C ILE A 79 12.29 -10.46 -4.65
N ILE A 80 12.57 -9.97 -3.45
CA ILE A 80 11.60 -9.32 -2.58
C ILE A 80 11.96 -7.86 -2.43
N ILE A 81 11.01 -6.97 -2.76
CA ILE A 81 11.13 -5.52 -2.69
C ILE A 81 10.11 -5.02 -1.67
N GLY A 82 10.57 -4.63 -0.48
CA GLY A 82 9.75 -3.98 0.54
C GLY A 82 9.93 -2.47 0.48
N ASP A 83 9.01 -1.75 -0.16
CA ASP A 83 9.14 -0.30 -0.33
C ASP A 83 7.77 0.40 -0.33
N SER A 84 7.38 0.93 0.83
CA SER A 84 6.18 1.77 0.96
C SER A 84 6.39 3.20 0.45
N GLY A 85 7.62 3.55 0.08
CA GLY A 85 8.02 4.89 -0.33
C GLY A 85 8.25 5.03 -1.84
N LEU A 86 7.66 4.19 -2.70
CA LEU A 86 7.93 4.22 -4.16
C LEU A 86 7.73 5.60 -4.81
N ALA A 87 6.80 6.43 -4.30
CA ALA A 87 6.62 7.79 -4.78
C ALA A 87 7.90 8.65 -4.66
N ARG A 88 8.79 8.36 -3.69
CA ARG A 88 10.09 9.03 -3.53
C ARG A 88 11.03 8.77 -4.70
N LYS A 89 10.82 7.70 -5.47
CA LYS A 89 11.59 7.41 -6.69
C LYS A 89 11.13 8.24 -7.90
N MET A 90 9.98 8.92 -7.80
CA MET A 90 9.45 9.84 -8.83
C MET A 90 9.14 11.21 -8.22
N PRO A 91 10.15 11.92 -7.66
CA PRO A 91 9.93 13.09 -6.81
C PRO A 91 9.24 14.24 -7.56
N ARG A 92 9.54 14.46 -8.84
CA ARG A 92 8.91 15.53 -9.64
C ARG A 92 7.39 15.34 -9.74
N ASP A 93 6.96 14.15 -10.12
CA ASP A 93 5.54 13.85 -10.33
C ASP A 93 4.81 13.79 -8.99
N ALA A 94 5.41 13.16 -7.98
CA ALA A 94 4.88 13.12 -6.63
C ALA A 94 4.68 14.54 -6.06
N SER A 95 5.67 15.42 -6.18
CA SER A 95 5.57 16.81 -5.72
C SER A 95 4.53 17.61 -6.51
N THR A 96 4.42 17.40 -7.82
CA THR A 96 3.42 18.10 -8.66
C THR A 96 2.00 17.73 -8.25
N LEU A 97 1.72 16.42 -8.13
CA LEU A 97 0.40 15.93 -7.74
C LEU A 97 0.06 16.34 -6.29
N PHE A 98 1.02 16.24 -5.37
CA PHE A 98 0.81 16.67 -3.99
C PHE A 98 0.54 18.18 -3.88
N SER A 99 1.29 19.01 -4.60
CA SER A 99 1.08 20.47 -4.62
C SER A 99 -0.29 20.84 -5.17
N ASN A 100 -0.78 20.12 -6.19
CA ASN A 100 -2.14 20.31 -6.71
C ASN A 100 -3.21 19.96 -5.67
N ASN A 101 -3.03 18.87 -4.91
CA ASN A 101 -3.94 18.50 -3.83
C ASN A 101 -3.96 19.57 -2.73
N VAL A 102 -2.79 20.06 -2.31
CA VAL A 102 -2.67 21.14 -1.33
C VAL A 102 -3.34 22.41 -1.84
N MET A 103 -3.07 22.82 -3.08
CA MET A 103 -3.68 24.00 -3.68
C MET A 103 -5.21 23.90 -3.74
N ASN A 104 -5.74 22.74 -4.13
CA ASN A 104 -7.18 22.52 -4.19
C ASN A 104 -7.83 22.53 -2.80
N PHE A 105 -7.16 21.98 -1.79
CA PHE A 105 -7.61 22.07 -0.41
C PHE A 105 -7.58 23.52 0.11
N LEU A 106 -6.49 24.25 -0.15
CA LEU A 106 -6.36 25.66 0.23
C LEU A 106 -7.49 26.51 -0.35
N LYS A 107 -7.87 26.30 -1.62
CA LYS A 107 -8.98 27.02 -2.27
C LYS A 107 -10.32 26.92 -1.52
N LEU A 108 -10.53 25.89 -0.70
CA LEU A 108 -11.72 25.78 0.14
C LEU A 108 -11.75 26.79 1.29
N MET A 109 -10.59 27.35 1.66
CA MET A 109 -10.41 28.29 2.77
C MET A 109 -10.34 29.76 2.32
N PHE A 110 -10.53 30.05 1.03
CA PHE A 110 -10.51 31.43 0.52
C PHE A 110 -11.82 31.77 -0.18
N ASN A 111 -12.32 32.99 0.06
CA ASN A 111 -13.49 33.52 -0.67
C ASN A 111 -13.09 34.00 -2.08
N LYS A 112 -14.07 34.54 -2.83
CA LYS A 112 -13.84 35.01 -4.20
C LYS A 112 -12.92 36.24 -4.25
N GLU A 113 -12.82 36.95 -3.13
CA GLU A 113 -12.00 38.13 -2.91
C GLU A 113 -10.55 37.76 -2.48
N ASN A 114 -10.22 36.46 -2.40
CA ASN A 114 -8.95 35.92 -1.93
C ASN A 114 -8.63 36.23 -0.46
N GLU A 115 -9.66 36.44 0.36
CA GLU A 115 -9.54 36.57 1.80
C GLU A 115 -9.69 35.21 2.46
N LEU A 116 -8.94 34.99 3.55
CA LEU A 116 -9.06 33.78 4.35
C LEU A 116 -10.45 33.72 4.99
N ALA A 117 -11.23 32.72 4.60
CA ALA A 117 -12.59 32.48 5.05
C ALA A 117 -12.77 30.98 5.31
N VAL A 118 -12.43 30.54 6.53
CA VAL A 118 -12.52 29.13 6.93
C VAL A 118 -13.95 28.82 7.37
N ASP A 119 -14.69 28.10 6.54
CA ASP A 119 -16.03 27.58 6.87
C ASP A 119 -15.92 26.28 7.68
N LEU A 120 -16.21 26.34 8.98
CA LEU A 120 -16.15 25.18 9.88
C LEU A 120 -17.35 24.23 9.72
N GLU A 121 -18.39 24.62 8.99
CA GLU A 121 -19.49 23.74 8.61
C GLU A 121 -19.18 22.99 7.30
N ASN A 122 -18.12 23.35 6.59
CA ASN A 122 -17.63 22.58 5.46
C ASN A 122 -17.07 21.24 5.95
N GLU A 123 -17.72 20.13 5.58
CA GLU A 123 -17.37 18.77 5.98
C GLU A 123 -15.90 18.39 5.70
N ILE A 124 -15.31 18.90 4.61
CA ILE A 124 -13.90 18.62 4.27
C ILE A 124 -12.96 19.34 5.24
N LEU A 125 -13.22 20.61 5.52
CA LEU A 125 -12.38 21.40 6.44
C LEU A 125 -12.54 20.90 7.87
N LYS A 126 -13.78 20.64 8.29
CA LYS A 126 -14.11 20.10 9.61
C LYS A 126 -13.43 18.76 9.89
N SER A 127 -13.44 17.84 8.93
CA SER A 127 -12.82 16.52 9.09
C SER A 127 -11.29 16.53 9.03
N ALA A 128 -10.69 17.58 8.47
CA ALA A 128 -9.24 17.73 8.36
C ALA A 128 -8.59 18.43 9.56
N LEU A 129 -9.37 19.16 10.37
CA LEU A 129 -8.91 19.78 11.61
C LEU A 129 -8.61 18.70 12.67
N VAL A 130 -7.47 18.82 13.35
CA VAL A 130 -6.93 17.87 14.34
C VAL A 130 -6.88 18.47 15.74
#